data_AF-A0A3D5JFT3-F1
#
_entry.id   AF-A0A3D5JFT3-F1
#
_cell.length_a   1.000
_cell.length_b   1.000
_cell.length_c   1.000
_cell.angle_alpha   90.00
_cell.angle_beta   90.00
_cell.angle_gamma   90.00
#
_symmetry.space_group_name_H-M   'P 1'
#
loop_
_entity.id
_entity.type
_entity.pdbx_description
1 polymer ?
#
loop_
_entity_poly.entity_id
_entity_poly.type
_entity_poly.pdbx_seq_one_letter_code
_entity_poly.pdbx_strand_id
1 'polypeptide(L)'
;VDDALAAVTLSAGAEVLVRTMRKSGASCYLISGGFTAITGPIAARCGFNGDHANILDIKDGRLLGSVTKPVLDANAKARFLAHYCAELGISAAEAACIGDGANDLPMLQTAGFGVAYQGKPLLRQHIALQLNHTDLRGLLFLQGYHEEAFVSG
;
A
#
# COMPACT_ATOMS: atom_id res chain seq x y z
N VAL A 1 -19.03 6.08 -8.39
CA VAL A 1 -18.02 5.31 -7.63
C VAL A 1 -17.74 4.03 -8.38
N ASP A 2 -18.78 3.30 -8.75
CA ASP A 2 -18.70 2.03 -9.50
C ASP A 2 -17.87 2.14 -10.79
N ASP A 3 -18.10 3.17 -11.62
CA ASP A 3 -17.31 3.39 -12.84
C ASP A 3 -15.82 3.61 -12.54
N ALA A 4 -15.51 4.37 -11.48
CA ALA A 4 -14.13 4.61 -11.06
C ALA A 4 -13.46 3.33 -10.55
N LEU A 5 -14.20 2.49 -9.82
CA LEU A 5 -13.72 1.20 -9.36
C LEU A 5 -13.50 0.21 -10.52
N ALA A 6 -14.41 0.18 -11.49
CA ALA A 6 -14.30 -0.66 -12.69
C ALA A 6 -13.09 -0.28 -13.57
N ALA A 7 -12.68 0.98 -13.55
CA ALA A 7 -11.51 1.47 -14.25
C ALA A 7 -10.17 1.19 -13.52
N VAL A 8 -10.20 0.70 -12.28
CA VAL A 8 -8.97 0.39 -11.54
C VAL A 8 -8.31 -0.86 -12.09
N THR A 9 -7.08 -0.70 -12.56
CA THR A 9 -6.17 -1.81 -12.85
C THR A 9 -5.22 -2.01 -11.69
N LEU A 10 -5.20 -3.21 -11.12
CA LEU A 10 -4.21 -3.56 -10.10
C LEU A 10 -2.81 -3.59 -10.72
N SER A 11 -1.83 -3.12 -9.96
CA SER A 11 -0.42 -3.35 -10.31
C SER A 11 -0.17 -4.85 -10.45
N ALA A 12 0.50 -5.24 -11.53
CA ALA A 12 0.83 -6.64 -11.77
C ALA A 12 1.56 -7.23 -10.54
N GLY A 13 1.17 -8.44 -10.13
CA GLY A 13 1.73 -9.10 -8.96
C GLY A 13 1.21 -8.61 -7.60
N ALA A 14 0.33 -7.60 -7.53
CA ALA A 14 -0.18 -7.09 -6.24
C ALA A 14 -0.89 -8.16 -5.40
N GLU A 15 -1.81 -8.91 -6.02
CA GLU A 15 -2.52 -9.99 -5.32
C GLU A 15 -1.55 -11.08 -4.84
N VAL A 16 -0.60 -11.47 -5.69
CA VAL A 16 0.41 -12.49 -5.35
C VAL A 16 1.28 -12.03 -4.19
N LEU A 17 1.78 -10.79 -4.22
CA LEU A 17 2.57 -10.21 -3.14
C LEU A 17 1.82 -10.27 -1.81
N VAL A 18 0.61 -9.71 -1.77
CA VAL A 18 -0.16 -9.56 -0.53
C VAL A 18 -0.55 -10.92 0.03
N ARG A 19 -1.06 -11.82 -0.82
CA ARG A 19 -1.48 -13.16 -0.39
C ARG A 19 -0.32 -14.00 0.07
N THR A 20 0.83 -13.93 -0.61
CA THR A 20 2.05 -14.65 -0.20
C THR A 20 2.54 -14.14 1.15
N MET A 21 2.66 -12.82 1.31
CA MET A 21 3.08 -12.21 2.57
C MET A 21 2.16 -12.59 3.73
N ARG A 22 0.83 -12.55 3.52
CA ARG A 22 -0.14 -12.96 4.54
C ARG A 22 -0.09 -14.44 4.89
N LYS A 23 0.07 -15.32 3.90
CA LYS A 23 0.24 -16.76 4.15
C LYS A 23 1.50 -17.02 4.99
N SER A 24 2.53 -16.20 4.83
CA SER A 24 3.77 -16.25 5.59
C SER A 24 3.72 -15.53 6.94
N GLY A 25 2.54 -15.05 7.38
CA GLY A 25 2.34 -14.45 8.70
C GLY A 25 2.53 -12.94 8.77
N ALA A 26 2.80 -12.25 7.65
CA ALA A 26 2.85 -10.80 7.64
C ALA A 26 1.46 -10.17 7.74
N SER A 27 1.36 -9.02 8.42
CA SER A 27 0.18 -8.16 8.37
C SER A 27 0.34 -7.11 7.27
N CYS A 28 -0.59 -7.06 6.33
CA CYS A 28 -0.52 -6.19 5.16
C CYS A 28 -1.64 -5.15 5.18
N TYR A 29 -1.29 -3.87 5.05
CA TYR A 29 -2.26 -2.77 5.03
C TYR A 29 -2.10 -1.88 3.79
N LEU A 30 -3.21 -1.41 3.23
CA LEU A 30 -3.23 -0.50 2.09
C LEU A 30 -3.43 0.95 2.56
N ILE A 31 -2.42 1.81 2.44
CA ILE A 31 -2.50 3.20 2.90
C ILE A 31 -2.43 4.16 1.70
N SER A 32 -3.48 4.94 1.48
CA SER A 32 -3.65 5.79 0.31
C SER A 32 -4.18 7.18 0.66
N GLY A 33 -3.79 8.19 -0.14
CA GLY A 33 -4.44 9.51 -0.13
C GLY A 33 -5.75 9.54 -0.94
N GLY A 34 -6.11 8.43 -1.58
CA GLY A 34 -7.37 8.27 -2.31
C GLY A 34 -8.56 8.10 -1.37
N PHE A 35 -9.54 7.30 -1.77
CA PHE A 35 -10.80 7.15 -1.02
C PHE A 35 -11.12 5.69 -0.67
N THR A 36 -11.71 5.48 0.52
CA THR A 36 -12.10 4.15 1.04
C THR A 36 -13.06 3.42 0.13
N ALA A 37 -13.92 4.16 -0.59
CA ALA A 37 -14.81 3.62 -1.61
C ALA A 37 -14.09 2.87 -2.74
N ILE A 38 -12.79 3.15 -2.96
CA ILE A 38 -11.94 2.48 -3.94
C ILE A 38 -10.95 1.54 -3.26
N THR A 39 -10.29 1.98 -2.19
CA THR A 39 -9.26 1.17 -1.52
C THR A 39 -9.84 -0.02 -0.79
N GLY A 40 -11.05 0.06 -0.22
CA GLY A 40 -11.70 -1.05 0.48
C GLY A 40 -11.91 -2.27 -0.43
N PRO A 41 -12.59 -2.14 -1.59
CA PRO A 41 -12.73 -3.24 -2.54
C PRO A 41 -11.40 -3.82 -3.04
N ILE A 42 -10.40 -2.97 -3.31
CA ILE A 42 -9.05 -3.40 -3.71
C ILE A 42 -8.37 -4.18 -2.58
N ALA A 43 -8.46 -3.67 -1.35
CA ALA A 43 -7.90 -4.27 -0.16
C ALA A 43 -8.49 -5.67 0.04
N ALA A 44 -9.81 -5.80 -0.02
CA ALA A 44 -10.49 -7.09 0.07
C ALA A 44 -10.07 -8.06 -1.04
N ARG A 45 -10.00 -7.59 -2.30
CA ARG A 45 -9.62 -8.42 -3.46
C ARG A 45 -8.20 -8.97 -3.37
N CYS A 46 -7.24 -8.11 -3.04
CA CYS A 46 -5.84 -8.51 -2.85
C CYS A 46 -5.64 -9.29 -1.54
N GLY A 47 -6.59 -9.18 -0.63
CA GLY A 47 -6.55 -9.82 0.68
C GLY A 47 -5.70 -9.05 1.68
N PHE A 48 -5.71 -7.73 1.73
CA PHE A 48 -5.10 -6.97 2.83
C PHE A 48 -5.85 -7.17 4.16
N ASN A 49 -5.19 -6.92 5.29
CA ASN A 49 -5.80 -6.91 6.61
C ASN A 49 -6.74 -5.71 6.80
N GLY A 50 -6.45 -4.59 6.13
CA GLY A 50 -7.28 -3.40 6.11
C GLY A 50 -6.72 -2.32 5.20
N ASP A 51 -7.45 -1.21 5.12
CA ASP A 51 -7.04 -0.02 4.37
C ASP A 51 -7.27 1.27 5.14
N HIS A 52 -6.48 2.30 4.79
CA HIS A 52 -6.66 3.67 5.25
C HIS A 52 -6.64 4.60 4.06
N ALA A 53 -7.73 5.34 3.90
CA ALA A 53 -7.92 6.34 2.86
C ALA A 53 -8.95 7.39 3.32
N ASN A 54 -9.13 8.44 2.53
CA ASN A 54 -10.10 9.48 2.82
C ASN A 54 -11.54 8.94 2.64
N ILE A 55 -12.48 9.43 3.45
CA ILE A 55 -13.89 9.02 3.34
C ILE A 55 -14.66 10.12 2.62
N LEU A 56 -15.30 9.77 1.49
CA LEU A 56 -16.19 10.69 0.79
C LEU A 56 -17.51 10.80 1.53
N ASP A 57 -17.99 12.02 1.76
CA ASP A 57 -19.31 12.23 2.33
C ASP A 57 -20.38 11.90 1.25
N ILE A 58 -21.20 10.90 1.53
CA ILE A 58 -22.28 10.44 0.65
C ILE A 58 -23.60 10.57 1.38
N LYS A 59 -24.59 11.16 0.71
CA LYS A 59 -25.98 11.20 1.20
C LYS A 59 -26.92 10.84 0.06
N ASP A 60 -27.86 9.94 0.32
CA ASP A 60 -28.86 9.48 -0.65
C ASP A 60 -28.24 9.01 -1.98
N GLY A 61 -27.09 8.31 -1.91
CA GLY A 61 -26.36 7.82 -3.08
C GLY A 61 -25.60 8.89 -3.88
N ARG A 62 -25.54 10.14 -3.40
CA ARG A 62 -24.88 11.26 -4.08
C ARG A 62 -23.66 11.74 -3.30
N LEU A 63 -22.58 12.04 -4.03
CA LEU A 63 -21.39 12.67 -3.49
C LEU A 63 -21.72 14.10 -3.05
N LEU A 64 -21.42 14.44 -1.80
CA LEU A 64 -21.61 15.79 -1.27
C LEU A 64 -20.47 16.75 -1.65
N GLY A 65 -19.38 16.22 -2.23
CA GLY A 65 -18.20 17.02 -2.61
C GLY A 65 -17.28 17.37 -1.43
N SER A 66 -17.57 16.86 -0.23
CA SER A 66 -16.74 16.98 0.96
C SER A 66 -16.15 15.64 1.39
N VAL A 67 -15.13 15.72 2.24
CA VAL A 67 -14.41 14.57 2.80
C VAL A 67 -14.55 14.60 4.31
N THR A 68 -14.87 13.45 4.91
CA THR A 68 -14.95 13.31 6.36
C THR A 68 -13.58 13.57 7.00
N LYS A 69 -13.54 14.42 8.03
CA LYS A 69 -12.30 14.71 8.78
C LYS A 69 -11.99 13.58 9.77
N PRO A 70 -10.69 13.33 10.07
CA PRO A 70 -9.51 14.01 9.52
C PRO A 70 -9.12 13.51 8.14
N VAL A 71 -8.71 14.43 7.26
CA VAL A 71 -8.14 14.10 5.95
C VAL A 71 -6.70 13.57 6.13
N LEU A 72 -6.32 12.52 5.40
CA LEU A 72 -4.93 12.05 5.39
C LEU A 72 -4.01 13.11 4.77
N ASP A 73 -3.15 13.69 5.59
CA ASP A 73 -2.04 14.54 5.14
C ASP A 73 -0.84 13.71 4.62
N ALA A 74 0.19 14.39 4.10
CA ALA A 74 1.38 13.75 3.56
C ALA A 74 2.17 12.88 4.56
N ASN A 75 2.04 13.14 5.87
CA ASN A 75 2.69 12.37 6.93
C ASN A 75 1.80 11.24 7.46
N ALA A 76 0.54 11.14 7.02
CA ALA A 76 -0.39 10.13 7.51
C ALA A 76 0.14 8.70 7.27
N LYS A 77 0.82 8.46 6.15
CA LYS A 77 1.42 7.16 5.84
C LYS A 77 2.49 6.73 6.85
N ALA A 78 3.39 7.64 7.22
CA ALA A 78 4.40 7.38 8.23
C ALA A 78 3.77 7.18 9.63
N ARG A 79 2.70 7.92 9.95
CA ARG A 79 1.96 7.72 11.21
C ARG A 79 1.27 6.35 11.27
N PHE A 80 0.68 5.90 10.16
CA PHE A 80 0.07 4.57 10.10
C PHE A 80 1.12 3.45 10.17
N LEU A 81 2.29 3.61 9.54
CA LEU A 81 3.41 2.70 9.74
C LEU A 81 3.77 2.59 11.23
N ALA A 82 3.99 3.73 11.91
CA ALA A 82 4.31 3.75 13.34
C ALA A 82 3.21 3.12 14.21
N HIS A 83 1.94 3.37 13.88
CA HIS A 83 0.78 2.79 14.54
C HIS A 83 0.79 1.26 14.43
N TYR A 84 0.94 0.71 13.22
CA TYR A 84 0.95 -0.74 13.02
C TYR A 84 2.18 -1.43 13.60
N CYS A 85 3.35 -0.79 13.53
CA CYS A 85 4.54 -1.29 14.23
C CYS A 85 4.29 -1.42 15.74
N ALA A 86 3.68 -0.40 16.36
CA ALA A 86 3.34 -0.44 17.78
C ALA A 86 2.28 -1.51 18.11
N GLU A 87 1.24 -1.64 17.28
CA GLU A 87 0.18 -2.66 17.45
C GLU A 87 0.73 -4.08 17.36
N LEU A 88 1.65 -4.32 16.41
CA LEU A 88 2.24 -5.64 16.15
C LEU A 88 3.45 -5.95 17.05
N GLY A 89 3.92 -4.97 17.83
CA GLY A 89 5.11 -5.12 18.68
C GLY A 89 6.41 -5.29 17.89
N ILE A 90 6.49 -4.72 16.68
CA ILE A 90 7.68 -4.77 15.82
C ILE A 90 8.30 -3.38 15.65
N SER A 91 9.56 -3.34 15.27
CA SER A 91 10.22 -2.10 14.87
C SER A 91 9.93 -1.76 13.41
N ALA A 92 10.09 -0.49 13.02
CA ALA A 92 10.00 -0.09 11.62
C ALA A 92 11.07 -0.75 10.74
N ALA A 93 12.19 -1.20 11.33
CA ALA A 93 13.23 -1.94 10.63
C ALA A 93 12.74 -3.32 10.13
N GLU A 94 11.69 -3.86 10.73
CA GLU A 94 11.06 -5.13 10.32
C GLU A 94 9.92 -4.92 9.31
N ALA A 95 9.60 -3.67 8.98
CA ALA A 95 8.52 -3.35 8.06
C ALA A 95 9.00 -3.22 6.61
N ALA A 96 8.19 -3.73 5.68
CA ALA A 96 8.30 -3.49 4.25
C ALA A 96 7.25 -2.47 3.80
N CYS A 97 7.69 -1.40 3.15
CA CYS A 97 6.81 -0.34 2.64
C CYS A 97 7.08 -0.10 1.15
N ILE A 98 6.02 0.09 0.37
CA ILE A 98 6.09 0.25 -1.09
C ILE A 98 5.32 1.51 -1.48
N GLY A 99 5.90 2.34 -2.35
CA GLY A 99 5.28 3.56 -2.85
C GLY A 99 5.86 4.02 -4.19
N ASP A 100 5.18 4.95 -4.84
CA ASP A 100 5.57 5.49 -6.16
C ASP A 100 5.80 7.02 -6.12
N GLY A 101 5.24 7.70 -5.12
CA GLY A 101 5.18 9.16 -5.04
C GLY A 101 6.02 9.78 -3.93
N ALA A 102 6.27 11.08 -4.06
CA ALA A 102 6.99 11.86 -3.03
C ALA A 102 6.26 11.88 -1.67
N ASN A 103 4.93 11.73 -1.67
CA ASN A 103 4.11 11.62 -0.48
C ASN A 103 4.34 10.31 0.30
N ASP A 104 4.99 9.31 -0.30
CA ASP A 104 5.38 8.08 0.38
C ASP A 104 6.73 8.20 1.08
N LEU A 105 7.52 9.21 0.72
CA LEU A 105 8.92 9.33 1.13
C LEU A 105 9.13 9.20 2.65
N PRO A 106 8.34 9.87 3.53
CA PRO A 106 8.52 9.72 4.97
C PRO A 106 8.30 8.27 5.45
N MET A 107 7.33 7.56 4.88
CA MET A 107 7.05 6.16 5.21
C MET A 107 8.17 5.25 4.70
N LEU A 108 8.60 5.44 3.46
CA LEU A 108 9.63 4.61 2.84
C LEU A 108 11.00 4.79 3.50
N GLN A 109 11.36 6.00 3.93
CA GLN A 109 12.62 6.24 4.66
C GLN A 109 12.64 5.68 6.07
N THR A 110 11.46 5.49 6.67
CA THR A 110 11.33 4.96 8.04
C THR A 110 11.37 3.43 8.07
N ALA A 111 10.85 2.78 7.03
CA ALA A 111 10.81 1.33 6.94
C ALA A 111 12.21 0.73 6.66
N GLY A 112 12.53 -0.41 7.28
CA GLY A 112 13.77 -1.14 7.01
C GLY A 112 13.85 -1.66 5.58
N PHE A 113 12.69 -1.95 4.97
CA PHE A 113 12.57 -2.34 3.57
C PHE A 113 11.63 -1.38 2.81
N GLY A 114 12.08 -0.14 2.65
CA GLY A 114 11.39 0.90 1.87
C GLY A 114 11.70 0.83 0.37
N VAL A 115 10.67 0.69 -0.47
CA VAL A 115 10.82 0.43 -1.91
C VAL A 115 10.06 1.42 -2.77
N ALA A 116 10.76 2.00 -3.74
CA ALA A 116 10.13 2.75 -4.82
C ALA A 116 9.70 1.80 -5.95
N TYR A 117 8.41 1.55 -6.10
CA TYR A 117 7.87 0.75 -7.20
C TYR A 117 7.44 1.66 -8.35
N GLN A 118 8.11 1.52 -9.50
CA GLN A 118 7.91 2.40 -10.67
C GLN A 118 7.89 3.89 -10.28
N GLY A 119 8.75 4.26 -9.33
CA GLY A 119 8.67 5.54 -8.63
C GLY A 119 8.88 6.74 -9.54
N LYS A 120 8.22 7.85 -9.20
CA LYS A 120 8.43 9.14 -9.88
C LYS A 120 9.87 9.63 -9.65
N PRO A 121 10.44 10.45 -10.55
CA PRO A 121 11.85 10.88 -10.48
C PRO A 121 12.27 11.44 -9.12
N LEU A 122 11.42 12.25 -8.48
CA LEU A 122 11.70 12.82 -7.16
C LEU A 122 11.83 11.73 -6.09
N LEU A 123 10.94 10.73 -6.07
CA LEU A 123 11.05 9.63 -5.12
C LEU A 123 12.32 8.81 -5.33
N ARG A 124 12.64 8.52 -6.61
CA ARG A 124 13.82 7.74 -6.99
C ARG A 124 15.16 8.39 -6.62
N GLN A 125 15.19 9.70 -6.42
CA GLN A 125 16.39 10.39 -5.93
C GLN A 125 16.66 10.13 -4.45
N HIS A 126 15.66 9.69 -3.68
CA HIS A 126 15.74 9.58 -2.23
C HIS A 126 15.61 8.15 -1.70
N ILE A 127 15.20 7.19 -2.54
CA ILE A 127 15.01 5.78 -2.15
C ILE A 127 15.99 4.90 -2.93
N ALA A 128 16.82 4.16 -2.21
CA ALA A 128 17.87 3.32 -2.79
C ALA A 128 17.30 2.06 -3.47
N LEU A 129 16.32 1.40 -2.83
CA LEU A 129 15.73 0.16 -3.36
C LEU A 129 14.57 0.49 -4.31
N GLN A 130 14.71 0.11 -5.58
CA GLN A 130 13.77 0.47 -6.65
C GLN A 130 13.43 -0.72 -7.53
N LEU A 131 12.14 -0.89 -7.85
CA LEU A 131 11.67 -1.84 -8.86
C LEU A 131 11.14 -1.07 -10.05
N ASN A 132 11.96 -0.96 -11.10
CA ASN A 132 11.66 -0.16 -12.28
C ASN A 132 11.30 -0.99 -13.52
N HIS A 133 11.65 -2.27 -13.54
CA HIS A 133 11.57 -3.11 -14.75
C HIS A 133 10.88 -4.45 -14.50
N THR A 134 10.22 -4.62 -13.35
CA THR A 134 9.47 -5.82 -12.97
C THR A 134 8.10 -5.44 -12.44
N ASP A 135 7.27 -6.45 -12.19
CA ASP A 135 6.06 -6.29 -11.40
C ASP A 135 6.33 -6.44 -9.89
N LEU A 136 5.28 -6.41 -9.06
CA LEU A 136 5.40 -6.47 -7.60
C LEU A 136 5.90 -7.82 -7.06
N ARG A 137 5.94 -8.90 -7.87
CA ARG A 137 6.53 -10.18 -7.45
C ARG A 137 8.04 -10.07 -7.24
N GLY A 138 8.69 -9.10 -7.87
CA GLY A 138 10.10 -8.79 -7.64
C GLY A 138 10.43 -8.58 -6.15
N LEU A 139 9.47 -8.05 -5.37
CA LEU A 139 9.64 -7.83 -3.93
C LEU A 139 9.69 -9.14 -3.14
N LEU A 140 9.00 -10.18 -3.59
CA LEU A 140 9.05 -11.49 -2.94
C LEU A 140 10.45 -12.10 -3.14
N PHE A 141 11.01 -12.05 -4.35
CA PHE A 141 12.37 -12.51 -4.60
C PHE A 141 13.41 -11.74 -3.78
N LEU A 142 13.29 -10.41 -3.67
CA LEU A 142 14.20 -9.60 -2.85
C LEU A 142 14.14 -9.91 -1.36
N GLN A 143 13.00 -10.43 -0.88
CA GLN A 143 12.84 -10.91 0.50
C GLN A 143 13.32 -12.36 0.69
N GLY A 144 13.81 -13.02 -0.37
CA GLY A 144 14.30 -14.40 -0.33
C GLY A 144 13.23 -15.47 -0.56
N TYR A 145 12.01 -15.09 -0.98
CA TYR A 145 11.02 -16.08 -1.39
C TYR A 145 11.43 -16.73 -2.72
N HIS A 146 11.15 -18.03 -2.82
CA HIS A 146 11.17 -18.75 -4.09
C HIS A 146 9.77 -18.79 -4.70
N GLU A 147 9.67 -18.98 -6.01
CA GLU A 147 8.41 -18.93 -6.75
C GLU A 147 7.40 -19.97 -6.26
N GLU A 148 7.85 -21.12 -5.77
CA GLU A 148 7.01 -22.18 -5.21
C GLU A 148 6.24 -21.74 -3.95
N ALA A 149 6.72 -20.69 -3.27
CA ALA A 149 6.03 -20.11 -2.12
C ALA A 149 4.89 -19.16 -2.52
N PHE A 150 4.84 -18.73 -3.79
CA PHE A 150 3.90 -17.71 -4.23
C PHE A 150 2.47 -18.24 -4.18
N VAL A 151 1.58 -17.42 -3.66
CA VAL A 151 0.14 -17.67 -3.70
C VAL A 151 -0.42 -17.04 -4.97
N SER A 152 -0.41 -17.82 -6.05
CA SER A 152 -1.18 -17.51 -7.26
C SER A 152 -2.67 -17.81 -7.03
N GLY A 153 -3.52 -16.90 -7.51
CA GLY A 153 -4.97 -17.10 -7.56
C GLY A 153 -5.39 -18.03 -8.69
#